data_AF-A0A662VBT0-F1
#
_entry.id   AF-A0A662VBT0-F1
#
_cell.length_a   1.000
_cell.length_b   1.000
_cell.length_c   1.000
_cell.angle_alpha   90.00
_cell.angle_beta   90.00
_cell.angle_gamma   90.00
#
_symmetry.space_group_name_H-M   'P 1'
#
loop_
_entity.id
_entity.type
_entity.pdbx_description
1 polymer ?
#
loop_
_entity_poly.entity_id
_entity_poly.type
_entity_poly.pdbx_seq_one_letter_code
_entity_poly.pdbx_strand_id
1 'polypeptide(L)'
;MAVYIGEAESLCKALGGRAYTWEHKHLKGVRCFLPSRLPIEVEVGSDNTTTMSVLNEKISFKPVRAYVELITPSFSNYDSEVFEVKPELSSHKFSAKGNFGAFDISYDEKKRSLSIVLL
;
A
#
# COMPACT_ATOMS: atom_id res chain seq x y z
N MET A 1 8.35 -6.57 11.88
CA MET A 1 8.05 -5.17 11.53
C MET A 1 9.10 -4.52 10.64
N ALA A 2 10.40 -4.59 10.93
CA ALA A 2 11.42 -3.83 10.17
C ALA A 2 11.52 -4.19 8.67
N VAL A 3 11.09 -5.39 8.28
CA VAL A 3 11.22 -5.90 6.91
C VAL A 3 10.37 -5.10 5.92
N TYR A 4 9.09 -4.79 6.24
CA TYR A 4 8.23 -4.09 5.28
C TYR A 4 8.59 -2.62 5.09
N ILE A 5 9.13 -1.97 6.12
CA ILE A 5 9.60 -0.58 6.03
C ILE A 5 10.78 -0.52 5.05
N GLY A 6 11.78 -1.40 5.22
CA GLY A 6 12.93 -1.44 4.33
C GLY A 6 12.56 -1.82 2.89
N GLU A 7 11.61 -2.73 2.70
CA GLU A 7 11.12 -3.11 1.36
C GLU A 7 10.33 -1.96 0.70
N ALA A 8 9.49 -1.24 1.46
CA ALA A 8 8.76 -0.08 0.95
C ALA A 8 9.68 1.10 0.60
N GLU A 9 10.71 1.36 1.41
CA GLU A 9 11.75 2.35 1.09
C GLU A 9 12.54 1.94 -0.15
N SER A 10 12.91 0.67 -0.25
CA SER A 10 13.64 0.13 -1.41
C SER A 10 12.83 0.24 -2.68
N LEU A 11 11.54 -0.11 -2.64
CA LEU A 11 10.61 0.11 -3.75
C LEU A 11 10.55 1.58 -4.14
N CYS A 12 10.34 2.47 -3.16
CA CYS A 12 10.25 3.90 -3.45
C CYS A 12 11.50 4.43 -4.14
N LYS A 13 12.69 4.00 -3.68
CA LYS A 13 13.97 4.38 -4.28
C LYS A 13 14.14 3.80 -5.69
N ALA A 14 13.74 2.55 -5.92
CA ALA A 14 13.79 1.92 -7.24
C ALA A 14 12.93 2.66 -8.27
N LEU A 15 11.84 3.29 -7.81
CA LEU A 15 10.96 4.11 -8.64
C LEU A 15 11.45 5.56 -8.81
N GLY A 16 12.64 5.90 -8.35
CA GLY A 16 13.18 7.27 -8.36
C GLY A 16 12.45 8.23 -7.43
N GLY A 17 11.68 7.69 -6.48
CA GLY A 17 10.91 8.45 -5.49
C GLY A 17 11.71 8.85 -4.26
N ARG A 18 11.09 9.67 -3.41
CA ARG A 18 11.58 10.05 -2.08
C ARG A 18 10.73 9.40 -1.01
N ALA A 19 11.36 8.56 -0.18
CA ALA A 19 10.72 7.90 0.94
C ALA A 19 10.86 8.72 2.22
N TYR A 20 9.81 8.77 3.01
CA TYR A 20 9.79 9.32 4.36
C TYR A 20 9.22 8.28 5.31
N THR A 21 10.04 7.80 6.23
CA THR A 21 9.60 6.95 7.33
C THR A 21 8.91 7.77 8.40
N TRP A 22 7.86 7.22 8.98
CA TRP A 22 7.16 7.82 10.09
C TRP A 22 6.73 6.77 11.11
N GLU A 23 6.65 7.19 12.36
CA GLU A 23 6.21 6.37 13.48
C GLU A 23 5.27 7.18 14.37
N HIS A 24 4.11 6.61 14.69
CA HIS A 24 3.14 7.22 15.59
C HIS A 24 2.45 6.15 16.44
N LYS A 25 2.82 6.08 17.73
CA LYS A 25 2.31 5.11 18.70
C LYS A 25 2.57 3.66 18.26
N HIS A 26 1.54 2.97 17.77
CA HIS A 26 1.56 1.58 17.30
C HIS A 26 1.47 1.51 15.77
N LEU A 27 1.61 2.64 15.10
CA LEU A 27 1.63 2.74 13.64
C LEU A 27 3.04 3.09 13.19
N LYS A 28 3.55 2.37 12.20
CA LYS A 28 4.80 2.70 11.52
C LYS A 28 4.58 2.59 10.03
N GLY A 29 5.15 3.49 9.25
CA GLY A 29 4.93 3.49 7.81
C GLY A 29 6.00 4.22 7.03
N VAL A 30 5.87 4.09 5.72
CA VAL A 30 6.70 4.73 4.71
C VAL A 30 5.77 5.46 3.77
N ARG A 31 6.00 6.76 3.61
CA ARG A 31 5.38 7.56 2.56
C ARG A 31 6.36 7.75 1.42
N CYS A 32 5.98 7.32 0.23
CA CYS A 32 6.76 7.54 -0.98
C CYS A 32 6.13 8.65 -1.83
N PHE A 33 6.95 9.58 -2.29
CA PHE A 33 6.58 10.56 -3.32
C PHE A 33 7.33 10.26 -4.61
N LEU A 34 6.59 10.10 -5.70
CA LEU A 34 7.13 9.76 -7.01
C LEU A 34 7.34 11.03 -7.85
N PRO A 35 8.39 11.07 -8.70
CA PRO A 35 8.67 12.21 -9.56
C PRO A 35 7.61 12.40 -10.66
N SER A 36 6.89 11.34 -11.00
CA SER A 36 5.79 11.31 -11.97
C SER A 36 4.74 10.32 -11.50
N ARG A 37 3.50 10.45 -12.00
CA ARG A 37 2.46 9.45 -11.72
C ARG A 37 2.83 8.13 -12.41
N LEU A 38 2.94 7.05 -11.64
CA LEU A 38 3.28 5.72 -12.14
C LEU A 38 2.11 4.76 -11.99
N PRO A 39 1.98 3.76 -12.89
CA PRO A 39 0.98 2.72 -12.75
C PRO A 39 1.34 1.83 -11.55
N ILE A 40 0.54 1.93 -10.49
CA ILE A 40 0.63 1.08 -9.30
C ILE A 40 -0.52 0.10 -9.32
N GLU A 41 -0.22 -1.17 -9.03
CA GLU A 41 -1.18 -2.25 -8.87
C GLU A 41 -1.00 -2.89 -7.50
N VAL A 42 -2.10 -3.11 -6.77
CA VAL A 42 -2.10 -3.77 -5.47
C VAL A 42 -3.06 -4.95 -5.51
N GLU A 43 -2.54 -6.15 -5.30
CA GLU A 43 -3.30 -7.38 -5.25
C GLU A 43 -3.29 -7.98 -3.84
N VAL A 44 -4.44 -8.47 -3.38
CA VAL A 44 -4.52 -9.31 -2.17
C VAL A 44 -4.94 -10.72 -2.58
N GLY A 45 -4.02 -11.67 -2.39
CA GLY A 45 -4.21 -13.08 -2.69
C GLY A 45 -5.01 -13.82 -1.62
N SER A 46 -5.53 -14.99 -1.98
CA SER A 46 -6.34 -15.85 -1.08
C SER A 46 -5.58 -16.37 0.13
N ASP A 47 -4.25 -16.33 0.13
CA ASP A 47 -3.38 -16.68 1.26
C ASP A 47 -3.03 -15.47 2.14
N ASN A 48 -3.78 -14.37 2.01
CA ASN A 48 -3.54 -13.08 2.64
C ASN A 48 -2.22 -12.40 2.24
N THR A 49 -1.58 -12.83 1.14
CA THR A 49 -0.43 -12.10 0.59
C THR A 49 -0.92 -10.83 -0.09
N THR A 50 -0.45 -9.68 0.38
CA THR A 50 -0.64 -8.39 -0.31
C THR A 50 0.59 -8.11 -1.16
N THR A 51 0.41 -7.99 -2.47
CA THR A 51 1.48 -7.68 -3.43
C THR A 51 1.21 -6.31 -4.03
N MET A 52 2.19 -5.40 -3.91
CA MET A 52 2.18 -4.14 -4.62
C MET A 52 3.21 -4.21 -5.76
N SER A 53 2.77 -3.88 -6.97
CA SER A 53 3.57 -3.87 -8.18
C SER A 53 3.58 -2.46 -8.77
N VAL A 54 4.74 -1.94 -9.14
CA VAL A 54 4.87 -0.66 -9.84
C VAL A 54 5.90 -0.82 -10.94
N LEU A 55 5.50 -0.53 -12.18
CA LEU A 55 6.31 -0.82 -13.37
C LEU A 55 6.74 -2.30 -13.39
N ASN A 56 7.98 -2.60 -12.98
CA ASN A 56 8.57 -3.95 -12.91
C ASN A 56 8.94 -4.37 -11.47
N GLU A 57 8.83 -3.47 -10.51
CA GLU A 57 9.19 -3.74 -9.12
C GLU A 57 7.99 -4.28 -8.37
N LYS A 58 8.21 -5.28 -7.52
CA LYS A 58 7.15 -5.91 -6.72
C LYS A 58 7.61 -6.09 -5.29
N ILE A 59 6.72 -5.77 -4.36
CA ILE A 59 6.87 -6.07 -2.94
C ILE A 59 5.67 -6.89 -2.48
N SER A 60 5.91 -7.93 -1.69
CA SER A 60 4.87 -8.82 -1.20
C SER A 60 4.99 -8.96 0.31
N PHE A 61 3.87 -8.80 1.01
CA PHE A 61 3.80 -8.92 2.46
C PHE A 61 2.70 -9.89 2.85
N LYS A 62 2.87 -10.59 3.98
CA LYS A 62 1.85 -11.46 4.56
C LYS A 62 1.33 -10.88 5.89
N PRO A 63 0.43 -9.88 5.87
CA PRO A 63 -0.19 -9.37 7.08
C PRO A 63 -1.32 -10.27 7.56
N VAL A 64 -1.73 -10.11 8.83
CA VAL A 64 -2.95 -10.76 9.32
C VAL A 64 -4.17 -10.12 8.67
N ARG A 65 -4.17 -8.80 8.44
CA ARG A 65 -5.24 -8.08 7.71
C ARG A 65 -4.63 -7.04 6.77
N ALA A 66 -5.26 -6.79 5.63
CA ALA A 66 -4.82 -5.78 4.67
C ALA A 66 -5.95 -4.80 4.36
N TYR A 67 -5.61 -3.52 4.31
CA TYR A 67 -6.51 -2.43 3.93
C TYR A 67 -5.87 -1.71 2.74
N VAL A 68 -6.62 -1.54 1.66
CA VAL A 68 -6.15 -0.79 0.49
C VAL A 68 -7.10 0.37 0.25
N GLU A 69 -6.58 1.58 0.30
CA GLU A 69 -7.31 2.81 0.07
C GLU A 69 -6.80 3.48 -1.21
N LEU A 70 -7.73 3.75 -2.12
CA LEU A 70 -7.48 4.43 -3.37
C LEU A 70 -7.99 5.86 -3.26
N ILE A 71 -7.09 6.82 -3.18
CA ILE A 71 -7.43 8.24 -3.19
C ILE A 71 -7.19 8.75 -4.61
N THR A 72 -8.25 8.76 -5.43
CA THR A 72 -8.15 9.29 -6.79
C THR A 72 -8.35 10.81 -6.78
N PRO A 73 -7.48 11.60 -7.43
CA PRO A 73 -7.74 13.02 -7.63
C PRO A 73 -8.67 13.20 -8.83
N SER A 74 -9.95 12.84 -8.69
CA SER A 74 -10.98 13.35 -9.60
C SER A 74 -11.45 14.72 -9.09
N PHE A 75 -11.35 15.73 -9.95
CA PHE A 75 -11.94 17.04 -9.74
C PHE A 75 -13.47 16.90 -9.71
N SER A 76 -14.03 16.56 -8.56
CA SER A 76 -15.36 16.92 -8.05
C SER A 76 -15.78 15.86 -7.02
N ASN A 77 -15.70 16.25 -5.75
CA ASN A 77 -16.19 15.55 -4.58
C ASN A 77 -15.55 14.18 -4.27
N TYR A 78 -14.83 14.15 -3.15
CA TYR A 78 -14.32 12.98 -2.42
C TYR A 78 -15.13 11.68 -2.62
N ASP A 79 -14.66 10.81 -3.50
CA ASP A 79 -14.93 9.37 -3.44
C ASP A 79 -13.58 8.65 -3.22
N SER A 80 -13.17 8.56 -1.95
CA SER A 80 -12.11 7.66 -1.51
C SER A 80 -12.71 6.26 -1.41
N GLU A 81 -12.34 5.36 -2.31
CA GLU A 81 -12.73 3.96 -2.19
C GLU A 81 -11.75 3.27 -1.22
N VAL A 82 -12.22 3.04 0.01
CA VAL A 82 -11.50 2.26 1.02
C VAL A 82 -11.96 0.81 0.94
N PHE A 83 -11.07 -0.08 0.54
CA PHE A 83 -11.32 -1.51 0.53
C PHE A 83 -10.72 -2.15 1.79
N GLU A 84 -11.59 -2.57 2.71
CA GLU A 84 -11.21 -3.41 3.86
C GLU A 84 -11.15 -4.87 3.41
N VAL A 85 -9.95 -5.48 3.42
CA VAL A 85 -9.78 -6.91 3.14
C VAL A 85 -9.55 -7.65 4.46
N LYS A 86 -10.62 -8.28 4.96
CA LYS A 86 -10.55 -9.15 6.15
C LYS A 86 -10.04 -10.55 5.74
N PRO A 87 -9.10 -11.13 6.50
CA PRO A 87 -8.52 -12.45 6.22
C PRO A 87 -9.49 -13.63 6.37
N GLU A 88 -10.68 -13.40 6.94
CA GLU A 88 -11.62 -14.46 7.32
C GLU A 88 -12.76 -14.71 6.33
N LEU A 89 -12.67 -14.21 5.09
CA LEU A 89 -13.62 -14.55 4.05
C LEU A 89 -12.90 -15.11 2.83
N SER A 90 -12.74 -16.44 2.85
CA SER A 90 -12.40 -17.29 1.71
C SER A 90 -13.00 -16.72 0.41
N SER A 91 -12.14 -16.35 -0.56
CA SER A 91 -12.41 -15.98 -1.97
C SER A 91 -12.17 -14.53 -2.43
N HIS A 92 -11.84 -13.58 -1.57
CA HIS A 92 -11.77 -12.17 -2.02
C HIS A 92 -10.37 -11.84 -2.57
N LYS A 93 -10.14 -12.19 -3.83
CA LYS A 93 -9.08 -11.60 -4.64
C LYS A 93 -9.42 -10.14 -4.87
N PHE A 94 -8.61 -9.23 -4.32
CA PHE A 94 -8.73 -7.80 -4.58
C PHE A 94 -7.62 -7.36 -5.53
N SER A 95 -7.91 -6.48 -6.48
CA SER A 95 -6.92 -5.82 -7.33
C SER A 95 -7.32 -4.35 -7.50
N ALA A 96 -6.40 -3.45 -7.15
CA ALA A 96 -6.49 -2.01 -7.33
C ALA A 96 -5.43 -1.56 -8.32
N LYS A 97 -5.77 -0.73 -9.31
CA LYS A 97 -4.80 -0.21 -10.29
C LYS A 97 -5.07 1.24 -10.65
N GLY A 98 -4.01 2.04 -10.75
CA GLY A 98 -4.12 3.44 -11.19
C GLY A 98 -2.78 4.13 -11.31
N ASN A 99 -2.78 5.38 -11.80
CA ASN A 99 -1.59 6.21 -11.92
C ASN A 99 -1.49 7.16 -10.72
N PHE A 100 -0.53 6.91 -9.84
CA PHE A 100 -0.40 7.61 -8.55
C PHE A 100 0.93 8.35 -8.44
N GLY A 101 0.90 9.52 -7.84
CA GLY A 101 2.07 10.36 -7.59
C GLY A 101 2.68 10.12 -6.21
N ALA A 102 1.96 9.45 -5.32
CA ALA A 102 2.48 9.03 -4.03
C ALA A 102 1.78 7.76 -3.54
N PHE A 103 2.37 7.13 -2.54
CA PHE A 103 1.72 6.06 -1.80
C PHE A 103 2.21 6.04 -0.35
N ASP A 104 1.37 5.56 0.56
CA ASP A 104 1.69 5.35 1.96
C ASP A 104 1.49 3.86 2.28
N ILE A 105 2.53 3.22 2.83
CA ILE A 105 2.42 1.85 3.35
C ILE A 105 2.66 1.93 4.84
N SER A 106 1.69 1.52 5.63
CA SER A 106 1.78 1.54 7.08
C SER A 106 1.29 0.24 7.70
N TYR A 107 1.77 -0.04 8.91
CA TYR A 107 1.39 -1.21 9.67
C TYR A 107 0.99 -0.81 11.08
N ASP A 108 -0.16 -1.35 11.50
CA ASP A 108 -0.68 -1.25 12.86
C ASP A 108 -0.26 -2.48 13.65
N GLU A 109 0.66 -2.30 14.60
CA GLU A 109 1.18 -3.37 15.44
C GLU A 109 0.10 -3.98 16.36
N LYS A 110 -0.88 -3.18 16.79
CA LYS A 110 -1.97 -3.65 17.67
C LYS A 110 -3.00 -4.48 16.91
N LYS A 111 -3.36 -4.04 15.71
CA LYS A 111 -4.33 -4.73 14.84
C LYS A 111 -3.68 -5.82 13.99
N ARG A 112 -2.35 -5.86 13.95
CA ARG A 112 -1.53 -6.70 13.05
C ARG A 112 -1.93 -6.53 11.58
N SER A 113 -2.27 -5.30 11.19
CA SER A 113 -2.82 -4.99 9.88
C SER A 113 -1.90 -4.09 9.05
N LEU A 114 -1.84 -4.34 7.76
CA LEU A 114 -1.18 -3.50 6.76
C LEU A 114 -2.21 -2.56 6.12
N SER A 115 -1.84 -1.31 5.89
CA SER A 115 -2.62 -0.32 5.15
C SER A 115 -1.77 0.21 4.01
N ILE A 116 -2.34 0.23 2.79
CA ILE A 116 -1.72 0.80 1.60
C ILE A 116 -2.67 1.89 1.09
N VAL A 117 -2.18 3.13 1.03
CA VAL A 117 -2.92 4.28 0.51
C VAL A 117 -2.24 4.74 -0.78
N LEU A 118 -2.99 4.86 -1.87
CA LEU A 118 -2.50 5.33 -3.16
C LEU A 118 -3.02 6.76 -3.42
N LEU A 119 -2.12 7.69 -3.78
CA LEU A 119 -2.34 9.16 -3.81
C LEU A 119 -1.98 9.80 -5.17
#